data_AF-A0A1G2GVV7-F1
#
_entry.id   AF-A0A1G2GVV7-F1
#
_cell.length_a   1.000
_cell.length_b   1.000
_cell.length_c   1.000
_cell.angle_alpha   90.00
_cell.angle_beta   90.00
_cell.angle_gamma   90.00
#
_symmetry.space_group_name_H-M   'P 1'
#
loop_
_entity.id
_entity.type
_entity.pdbx_description
1 polymer ?
#
loop_
_entity_poly.entity_id
_entity_poly.type
_entity_poly.pdbx_seq_one_letter_code
_entity_poly.pdbx_strand_id
1 'polypeptide(L)'
;MDITLSPSIKKIVMRRVRVIWFMRRVLPLLVLETLAVMLIARQLAESIFFNQVLQNAIVHTFTRSPVMMADFFFRAFMNTDTIVQLLVAGSLLVGVLFAWDAFRTFRTLALKSNLSPLSHVI
;
A
#
# COMPACT_ATOMS: atom_id res chain seq x y z
N MET A 1 -33.18 -34.63 -0.21
CA MET A 1 -33.25 -34.43 -1.67
C MET A 1 -32.04 -33.58 -2.04
N ASP A 2 -30.93 -34.23 -2.38
CA ASP A 2 -29.69 -33.53 -2.75
C ASP A 2 -29.79 -33.06 -4.19
N ILE A 3 -29.94 -31.75 -4.37
CA ILE A 3 -30.02 -31.13 -5.68
C ILE A 3 -28.60 -31.11 -6.25
N THR A 4 -28.22 -32.14 -7.02
CA THR A 4 -26.93 -32.19 -7.73
C THR A 4 -26.93 -31.19 -8.88
N LEU A 5 -26.60 -29.94 -8.57
CA LEU A 5 -26.45 -28.86 -9.55
C LEU A 5 -25.28 -29.15 -10.50
N SER A 6 -25.55 -29.04 -11.81
CA SER A 6 -24.52 -29.12 -12.85
C SER A 6 -23.33 -28.19 -12.53
N PRO A 7 -22.08 -28.66 -12.71
CA PRO A 7 -20.87 -27.87 -12.39
C PRO A 7 -20.86 -26.49 -13.05
N SER A 8 -21.43 -26.39 -14.26
CA SER A 8 -21.54 -25.15 -15.03
C SER A 8 -22.46 -24.13 -14.37
N ILE A 9 -23.61 -24.57 -13.84
CA ILE A 9 -24.56 -23.69 -13.14
C ILE A 9 -23.96 -23.24 -11.81
N LYS A 10 -23.33 -24.17 -11.07
CA LYS A 10 -22.62 -23.85 -9.81
C LYS A 10 -21.56 -22.77 -10.04
N LYS A 11 -20.78 -22.85 -11.12
CA LYS A 11 -19.75 -21.86 -11.46
C LYS A 11 -20.35 -20.46 -11.70
N ILE A 12 -21.47 -20.37 -12.41
CA ILE A 12 -22.15 -19.10 -12.70
C ILE A 12 -22.69 -18.46 -11.41
N VAL A 13 -23.38 -19.26 -10.58
CA VAL A 13 -23.95 -18.80 -9.31
C VAL A 13 -22.85 -18.34 -8.36
N MET A 14 -21.79 -19.13 -8.19
CA MET A 14 -20.66 -18.77 -7.31
C MET A 14 -19.93 -17.51 -7.78
N ARG A 15 -19.84 -17.26 -9.10
CA ARG A 15 -19.27 -16.02 -9.62
C ARG A 15 -20.10 -14.81 -9.19
N ARG A 16 -21.43 -14.88 -9.30
CA ARG A 16 -22.33 -13.80 -8.87
C ARG A 16 -22.28 -13.56 -7.37
N VAL A 17 -22.30 -14.62 -6.56
CA VAL A 17 -22.19 -14.51 -5.10
C VAL A 17 -20.88 -13.84 -4.70
N ARG A 18 -19.74 -14.24 -5.30
CA ARG A 18 -18.46 -13.59 -5.04
C ARG A 18 -18.45 -12.12 -5.43
N VAL A 19 -19.02 -11.75 -6.57
CA VAL A 19 -19.12 -10.36 -7.01
C VAL A 19 -19.97 -9.55 -6.03
N ILE A 20 -21.15 -10.04 -5.64
CA ILE A 20 -22.02 -9.33 -4.69
C ILE A 20 -21.34 -9.20 -3.32
N TRP A 21 -20.68 -10.26 -2.85
CA TRP A 21 -19.92 -10.23 -1.59
C TRP A 21 -18.77 -9.23 -1.67
N PHE A 22 -18.00 -9.21 -2.75
CA PHE A 22 -16.92 -8.24 -2.96
C PHE A 22 -17.46 -6.81 -2.98
N MET A 23 -18.52 -6.54 -3.75
CA MET A 23 -19.14 -5.23 -3.87
C MET A 23 -19.72 -4.72 -2.54
N ARG A 24 -20.27 -5.59 -1.69
CA ARG A 24 -20.86 -5.18 -0.41
C ARG A 24 -19.89 -5.16 0.76
N ARG A 25 -18.86 -6.01 0.75
CA ARG A 25 -18.00 -6.23 1.91
C ARG A 25 -16.61 -5.62 1.73
N VAL A 26 -16.03 -5.75 0.54
CA VAL A 26 -14.61 -5.42 0.29
C VAL A 26 -14.48 -4.07 -0.39
N LEU A 27 -15.29 -3.82 -1.43
CA LEU A 27 -15.26 -2.58 -2.20
C LEU A 27 -15.46 -1.33 -1.32
N PRO A 28 -16.41 -1.26 -0.36
CA PRO A 28 -16.60 -0.06 0.44
C PRO A 28 -15.36 0.27 1.30
N LEU A 29 -14.71 -0.75 1.82
CA LEU A 29 -13.52 -0.60 2.66
C LEU A 29 -12.31 -0.16 1.82
N LEU A 30 -12.11 -0.75 0.64
CA LEU A 30 -11.09 -0.31 -0.32
C LEU A 30 -11.33 1.13 -0.80
N VAL A 31 -12.58 1.50 -1.08
CA VAL A 31 -12.91 2.87 -1.48
C VAL A 31 -12.59 3.85 -0.36
N LEU A 32 -12.92 3.51 0.89
CA LEU A 32 -12.65 4.35 2.05
C LEU A 32 -11.13 4.52 2.28
N GLU A 33 -10.37 3.44 2.19
CA GLU A 33 -8.90 3.47 2.25
C GLU A 33 -8.31 4.35 1.13
N THR A 34 -8.80 4.16 -0.10
CA THR A 34 -8.33 4.93 -1.28
C THR A 34 -8.63 6.41 -1.11
N LEU A 35 -9.83 6.76 -0.64
CA LEU A 35 -10.20 8.15 -0.38
C LEU A 35 -9.36 8.75 0.74
N ALA A 36 -9.11 8.00 1.83
CA ALA A 36 -8.26 8.46 2.92
C ALA A 36 -6.83 8.76 2.43
N VAL A 37 -6.23 7.85 1.64
CA VAL A 37 -4.90 8.06 1.04
C VAL A 37 -4.91 9.27 0.10
N MET A 38 -5.95 9.41 -0.73
CA MET A 38 -6.07 10.53 -1.66
C MET A 38 -6.17 11.88 -0.91
N LEU A 39 -6.94 11.95 0.16
CA LEU A 39 -7.06 13.16 0.99
C LEU A 39 -5.76 13.51 1.68
N ILE A 40 -5.07 12.52 2.25
CA ILE A 40 -3.74 12.71 2.87
C ILE A 40 -2.74 13.19 1.82
N ALA A 41 -2.68 12.55 0.66
CA ALA A 41 -1.78 12.94 -0.42
C ALA A 41 -2.07 14.37 -0.93
N ARG A 42 -3.34 14.74 -1.05
CA ARG A 42 -3.75 16.10 -1.42
C ARG A 42 -3.33 17.12 -0.37
N GLN A 43 -3.58 16.84 0.91
CA GLN A 43 -3.18 17.73 2.00
C GLN A 43 -1.66 17.91 2.05
N LEU A 44 -0.90 16.83 1.81
CA LEU A 44 0.55 16.87 1.69
C LEU A 44 1.00 17.68 0.47
N ALA A 45 0.33 17.57 -0.68
CA ALA A 45 0.66 18.37 -1.86
C ALA A 45 0.34 19.86 -1.70
N GLU A 46 -0.69 20.21 -0.94
CA GLU A 46 -1.04 21.61 -0.62
C GLU A 46 -0.12 22.20 0.45
N SER A 47 0.36 21.39 1.41
CA SER A 47 1.25 21.85 2.50
C SER A 47 2.73 21.79 2.15
N ILE A 48 3.16 20.83 1.34
CA ILE A 48 4.52 20.67 0.85
C ILE A 48 4.53 21.15 -0.59
N PHE A 49 5.01 22.39 -0.81
CA PHE A 49 5.31 22.86 -2.16
C PHE A 49 6.46 22.03 -2.74
N PHE A 50 6.15 20.86 -3.30
CA PHE A 50 7.12 19.95 -3.90
C PHE A 50 8.01 20.66 -4.92
N ASN A 51 7.47 21.64 -5.65
CA ASN A 51 8.26 22.45 -6.59
C ASN A 51 9.32 23.31 -5.89
N GLN A 52 9.00 23.94 -4.75
CA GLN A 52 9.96 24.73 -3.97
C GLN A 52 10.96 23.83 -3.25
N VAL A 53 10.52 22.68 -2.72
CA VAL A 53 11.41 21.70 -2.08
C VAL A 53 12.35 21.07 -3.10
N LEU A 54 11.87 20.70 -4.29
CA LEU A 54 12.70 20.15 -5.36
C LEU A 54 13.66 21.20 -5.91
N GLN A 55 13.22 22.44 -6.15
CA GLN A 55 14.13 23.51 -6.60
C GLN A 55 15.21 23.78 -5.54
N ASN A 56 14.88 23.86 -4.26
CA ASN A 56 15.86 24.05 -3.19
C ASN A 56 16.78 22.84 -3.00
N ALA A 57 16.25 21.62 -3.06
CA ALA A 57 17.03 20.39 -2.90
C ALA A 57 17.99 20.16 -4.08
N ILE A 58 17.53 20.40 -5.32
CA ILE A 58 18.33 20.24 -6.53
C ILE A 58 19.43 21.29 -6.61
N VAL A 59 19.12 22.55 -6.29
CA VAL A 59 20.09 23.65 -6.36
C VAL A 59 21.15 23.56 -5.25
N HIS A 60 20.80 23.08 -4.05
CA HIS A 60 21.73 23.11 -2.91
C HIS A 60 22.34 21.77 -2.50
N THR A 61 21.78 20.63 -2.89
CA THR A 61 22.12 19.36 -2.20
C THR A 61 22.36 18.15 -3.11
N PHE A 62 21.61 17.99 -4.21
CA PHE A 62 21.76 16.83 -5.10
C PHE A 62 23.15 16.71 -5.76
N THR A 63 23.86 17.83 -5.96
CA THR A 63 25.15 17.86 -6.66
C THR A 63 26.37 17.54 -5.78
N ARG A 64 26.22 17.48 -4.44
CA ARG A 64 27.39 17.38 -3.52
C ARG A 64 27.51 16.09 -2.72
N SER A 65 26.43 15.57 -2.11
CA SER A 65 26.51 14.33 -1.32
C SER A 65 25.11 13.81 -0.90
N PRO A 66 24.84 12.49 -1.00
CA PRO A 66 23.60 11.88 -0.49
C PRO A 66 23.36 12.10 1.01
N VAL A 67 24.43 12.25 1.79
CA VAL A 67 24.34 12.44 3.25
C VAL A 67 23.81 13.82 3.61
N MET A 68 24.19 14.86 2.86
CA MET A 68 23.63 16.21 3.07
C MET A 68 22.17 16.30 2.65
N MET A 69 21.73 15.45 1.73
CA MET A 69 20.33 15.36 1.32
C MET A 69 19.46 14.86 2.47
N ALA A 70 19.92 13.81 3.18
CA ALA A 70 19.24 13.31 4.36
C ALA A 70 19.17 14.38 5.48
N ASP A 71 20.25 15.12 5.72
CA ASP A 71 20.26 16.21 6.73
C ASP A 71 19.31 17.36 6.35
N PHE A 72 19.25 17.75 5.08
CA PHE A 72 18.30 18.76 4.60
C PHE A 72 16.85 18.32 4.80
N PHE A 73 16.49 17.10 4.41
CA PHE A 73 15.14 16.58 4.61
C PHE A 73 14.79 16.42 6.09
N PHE A 74 15.74 16.01 6.92
CA PHE A 74 15.53 15.90 8.36
C PHE A 74 15.28 17.28 9.02
N ARG A 75 16.08 18.30 8.66
CA ARG A 75 15.89 19.67 9.15
C ARG A 75 14.61 20.30 8.63
N ALA A 76 14.26 20.07 7.37
CA ALA A 76 12.99 20.53 6.80
C ALA A 76 11.80 19.89 7.52
N PHE A 77 11.87 18.60 7.80
CA PHE A 77 10.86 17.87 8.56
C PHE A 77 10.69 18.44 9.98
N MET A 78 11.79 18.64 10.70
CA MET A 78 11.77 19.20 12.07
C MET A 78 11.19 20.62 12.14
N ASN A 79 11.28 21.40 11.06
CA ASN A 79 10.73 22.76 10.98
C ASN A 79 9.31 22.82 10.38
N THR A 80 8.70 21.69 10.04
CA THR A 80 7.31 21.65 9.54
C THR A 80 6.33 21.58 10.72
N ASP A 81 5.10 22.03 10.50
CA ASP A 81 4.00 21.94 11.48
C ASP A 81 3.80 20.52 12.03
N THR A 82 3.49 20.45 13.33
CA THR A 82 3.34 19.18 14.08
C THR A 82 2.31 18.24 13.44
N ILE A 83 1.27 18.78 12.81
CA ILE A 83 0.25 18.00 12.10
C ILE A 83 0.86 17.28 10.88
N VAL A 84 1.68 17.97 10.11
CA VAL A 84 2.36 17.40 8.92
C VAL A 84 3.39 16.35 9.34
N GLN A 85 4.12 16.61 10.43
CA GLN A 85 5.04 15.62 10.99
C GLN A 85 4.33 14.31 11.36
N LEU A 86 3.16 14.42 12.00
CA LEU A 86 2.37 13.28 12.44
C LEU A 86 1.76 12.51 11.25
N LEU A 87 1.31 13.23 10.21
CA LEU A 87 0.86 12.64 8.94
C LEU A 87 1.97 11.84 8.25
N VAL A 88 3.16 12.43 8.10
CA VAL A 88 4.31 11.78 7.46
C VAL A 88 4.77 10.56 8.27
N ALA A 89 4.85 10.68 9.60
CA ALA A 89 5.18 9.54 10.47
C ALA A 89 4.15 8.41 10.37
N GLY A 90 2.86 8.75 10.32
CA GLY A 90 1.77 7.80 10.12
C GLY A 90 1.86 7.10 8.75
N SER A 91 2.11 7.85 7.68
CA SER A 91 2.31 7.28 6.34
C SER A 91 3.52 6.35 6.27
N LEU A 92 4.64 6.70 6.91
CA LEU A 92 5.81 5.84 7.00
C LEU A 92 5.51 4.54 7.75
N LEU A 93 4.81 4.62 8.88
CA LEU A 93 4.41 3.44 9.66
C LEU A 93 3.52 2.50 8.85
N VAL A 94 2.51 3.04 8.16
CA VAL A 94 1.65 2.24 7.26
C VAL A 94 2.49 1.63 6.14
N GLY A 95 3.38 2.40 5.51
CA GLY A 95 4.27 1.89 4.45
C GLY A 95 5.16 0.73 4.93
N VAL A 96 5.71 0.81 6.13
CA VAL A 96 6.52 -0.26 6.73
C VAL A 96 5.67 -1.50 7.01
N LEU A 97 4.45 -1.34 7.54
CA LEU A 97 3.53 -2.46 7.76
C LEU A 97 3.15 -3.14 6.44
N PHE A 98 2.84 -2.37 5.40
CA PHE A 98 2.59 -2.91 4.06
C PHE A 98 3.80 -3.67 3.50
N ALA A 99 5.00 -3.12 3.64
CA ALA A 99 6.23 -3.78 3.20
C ALA A 99 6.47 -5.08 3.97
N TRP A 100 6.20 -5.08 5.28
CA TRP A 100 6.29 -6.27 6.13
C TRP A 100 5.30 -7.36 5.69
N ASP A 101 4.06 -6.99 5.43
CA ASP A 101 3.03 -7.92 4.97
C ASP A 101 3.30 -8.45 3.57
N ALA A 102 3.81 -7.60 2.67
CA ALA A 102 4.27 -8.00 1.36
C ALA A 102 5.44 -8.99 1.46
N PHE A 103 6.43 -8.72 2.31
CA PHE A 103 7.56 -9.61 2.56
C PHE A 103 7.12 -10.95 3.14
N ARG A 104 6.21 -10.94 4.12
CA ARG A 104 5.64 -12.15 4.72
C ARG A 104 4.90 -12.98 3.68
N THR A 105 4.08 -12.34 2.85
CA THR A 105 3.34 -12.99 1.77
C THR A 105 4.29 -13.58 0.74
N PHE A 106 5.31 -12.83 0.33
CA PHE A 106 6.34 -13.31 -0.59
C PHE A 106 7.09 -14.52 -0.03
N ARG A 107 7.45 -14.49 1.26
CA ARG A 107 8.10 -15.62 1.94
C ARG A 107 7.19 -16.86 1.98
N THR A 108 5.89 -16.69 2.25
CA THR A 108 4.94 -17.82 2.22
C THR A 108 4.75 -18.38 0.82
N LEU A 109 4.74 -17.54 -0.22
CA LEU A 109 4.65 -17.97 -1.61
C LEU A 109 5.92 -18.71 -2.05
N ALA A 110 7.10 -18.19 -1.70
CA ALA A 110 8.40 -18.81 -1.99
C ALA A 110 8.60 -20.15 -1.24
N LEU A 111 8.09 -20.28 -0.02
CA LEU A 111 8.12 -21.56 0.72
C LEU A 111 7.10 -22.57 0.16
N LYS A 112 5.92 -22.10 -0.26
CA LYS A 112 4.87 -22.97 -0.83
C LYS A 112 5.24 -23.49 -2.23
N SER A 113 5.95 -22.71 -3.04
CA SER A 113 6.44 -23.17 -4.35
C SER A 113 7.48 -24.31 -4.23
N ASN A 114 8.25 -24.36 -3.14
CA ASN A 114 9.22 -25.44 -2.88
C ASN A 114 8.57 -26.75 -2.40
N LEU A 115 7.32 -26.74 -1.93
CA LEU A 115 6.60 -27.93 -1.45
C LEU A 115 5.59 -28.50 -2.48
N SER A 116 5.42 -27.84 -3.62
CA SER A 116 4.51 -28.28 -4.70
C SER A 116 4.93 -29.54 -5.48
N PRO A 117 6.19 -30.00 -5.56
CA PRO A 117 6.48 -31.21 -6.33
C PRO A 117 6.21 -32.50 -5.55
N LEU A 118 5.95 -32.44 -4.24
CA LEU A 118 5.90 -33.64 -3.38
C LEU A 118 4.51 -34.03 -2.88
N SER A 119 3.45 -33.24 -3.14
CA SER A 119 2.08 -33.59 -2.70
C SER A 119 1.19 -34.18 -3.80
N HIS A 120 1.74 -34.47 -4.98
CA HIS A 120 1.04 -35.21 -6.04
C HIS A 120 1.35 -36.71 -6.04
N VAL A 121 2.10 -37.19 -5.04
CA VAL A 121 2.39 -38.60 -4.81
C VAL A 121 2.11 -38.88 -3.33
N ILE A 122 0.85 -39.13 -3.00
CA ILE A 122 0.32 -40.06 -1.98
C ILE A 122 -1.20 -40.07 -2.17
#